data_AF-A0A382HT07-F1
#
_entry.id   AF-A0A382HT07-F1
#
_cell.length_a   1.000
_cell.length_b   1.000
_cell.length_c   1.000
_cell.angle_alpha   90.00
_cell.angle_beta   90.00
_cell.angle_gamma   90.00
#
_symmetry.space_group_name_H-M   'P 1'
#
loop_
_entity.id
_entity.type
_entity.pdbx_description
1 polymer ?
#
loop_
_entity_poly.entity_id
_entity_poly.type
_entity_poly.pdbx_seq_one_letter_code
_entity_poly.pdbx_strand_id
1 'polypeptide(L)'
;MTPPRLRPKPYAHLRSSVGTFQFHHTDALKFLSGLPIASVDLIVTSPPYNIGVSYRSYRDALPEKDYLEWTDQWIAAATRILTPRGSLFLNVGATPTRPWTALDVAQAARRHLKLQNIIH
;
A
#
# COMPACT_ATOMS: atom_id res chain seq x y z
N MET A 1 -17.97 -5.77 18.25
CA MET A 1 -17.02 -4.94 19.02
C MET A 1 -16.12 -4.20 18.05
N THR A 2 -16.15 -2.86 18.02
CA THR A 2 -15.20 -2.07 17.24
C THR A 2 -13.84 -2.16 17.94
N PRO A 3 -12.76 -2.62 17.29
CA PRO A 3 -11.45 -2.71 17.93
C PRO A 3 -11.01 -1.31 18.40
N PRO A 4 -10.29 -1.23 19.54
CA PRO A 4 -9.83 0.05 20.06
C PRO A 4 -9.01 0.78 19.00
N ARG A 5 -9.33 2.06 18.78
CA ARG A 5 -8.66 2.92 17.80
C ARG A 5 -7.22 3.16 18.26
N LEU A 6 -6.29 2.36 17.78
CA LEU A 6 -4.87 2.67 17.89
C LEU A 6 -4.60 3.86 16.99
N ARG A 7 -4.48 5.06 17.56
CA ARG A 7 -3.83 6.18 16.87
C ARG A 7 -2.32 5.99 17.10
N PRO A 8 -1.55 5.48 16.13
CA PRO A 8 -0.13 5.26 16.34
C PRO A 8 0.51 6.61 16.63
N LYS A 9 1.32 6.71 17.68
CA LYS A 9 2.03 7.97 17.96
C LYS A 9 2.91 8.30 16.75
N PRO A 10 2.80 9.50 16.16
CA PRO A 10 3.64 9.88 15.04
C PRO A 10 5.10 9.94 15.50
N TYR A 11 6.00 9.49 14.63
CA TYR A 11 7.44 9.68 14.79
C TYR A 11 7.80 11.16 14.68
N ALA A 12 7.19 11.87 13.72
CA ALA A 12 7.29 13.31 13.59
C ALA A 12 5.94 13.91 13.20
N HIS A 13 5.70 15.14 13.64
CA HIS A 13 4.48 15.89 13.35
C HIS A 13 4.89 17.31 12.94
N LEU A 14 4.63 17.66 11.69
CA LEU A 14 4.92 18.98 11.14
C LEU A 14 3.62 19.69 10.82
N ARG A 15 3.52 20.96 11.23
CA ARG A 15 2.45 21.87 10.80
C ARG A 15 3.05 22.92 9.88
N SER A 16 2.36 23.21 8.80
CA SER A 16 2.75 24.22 7.82
C SER A 16 1.52 25.02 7.39
N SER A 17 1.73 26.06 6.59
CA SER A 17 0.63 26.82 5.97
C SER A 17 -0.23 25.97 5.03
N VAL A 18 0.33 24.91 4.44
CA VAL A 18 -0.38 24.04 3.47
C VAL A 18 -1.04 22.82 4.12
N GLY A 19 -0.81 22.58 5.41
CA GLY A 19 -1.45 21.48 6.12
C GLY A 19 -0.62 20.86 7.25
N THR A 20 -1.13 19.74 7.74
CA THR A 20 -0.53 18.93 8.80
C THR A 20 0.04 17.63 8.21
N PHE A 21 1.30 17.36 8.51
CA PHE A 21 1.99 16.15 8.09
C PHE A 21 2.34 15.30 9.30
N GLN A 22 1.97 14.02 9.25
CA GLN A 22 2.30 13.04 10.26
C GLN A 22 3.16 11.94 9.63
N PHE A 23 4.34 11.75 10.20
CA PHE A 23 5.29 10.72 9.77
C PHE A 23 5.25 9.58 10.77
N HIS A 24 5.16 8.35 10.28
CA HIS A 24 5.14 7.15 11.10
C HIS A 24 6.26 6.22 10.64
N HIS A 25 7.11 5.82 11.57
CA HIS A 25 8.16 4.83 11.32
C HIS A 25 7.72 3.49 11.93
N THR A 26 7.13 2.63 11.10
CA THR A 26 6.54 1.35 11.51
C THR A 26 6.35 0.47 10.28
N ASP A 27 6.15 -0.82 10.52
CA ASP A 27 5.58 -1.71 9.50
C ASP A 27 4.24 -1.17 8.99
N ALA A 28 4.06 -1.19 7.66
CA ALA A 28 2.91 -0.59 6.98
C ALA A 28 1.62 -1.36 7.25
N LEU A 29 1.64 -2.70 7.28
CA LEU A 29 0.46 -3.50 7.57
C LEU A 29 -0.03 -3.25 9.00
N LYS A 30 0.90 -3.20 9.97
CA LYS A 30 0.59 -2.82 11.34
C LYS A 30 0.00 -1.42 11.41
N PHE A 31 0.57 -0.44 10.70
CA PHE A 31 0.03 0.92 10.65
C PHE A 31 -1.39 0.96 10.09
N LEU A 32 -1.61 0.36 8.91
CA LEU A 32 -2.90 0.30 8.24
C LEU A 32 -3.95 -0.36 9.12
N SER A 33 -3.60 -1.42 9.87
CA SER A 33 -4.53 -2.10 10.79
C SER A 33 -5.04 -1.20 11.94
N GLY A 34 -4.24 -0.24 12.39
CA GLY A 34 -4.62 0.70 13.45
C GLY A 34 -5.56 1.82 13.01
N LEU A 35 -5.59 2.11 11.70
CA LEU A 35 -6.40 3.21 11.18
C LEU A 35 -7.90 2.88 11.16
N PRO A 36 -8.78 3.88 11.38
CA PRO A 36 -10.22 3.68 11.30
C PRO A 36 -10.65 3.23 9.90
N ILE A 37 -11.74 2.46 9.85
CA ILE A 37 -12.42 2.12 8.59
C ILE A 37 -12.89 3.42 7.92
N ALA A 38 -12.78 3.50 6.58
CA ALA A 38 -13.26 4.62 5.79
C ALA A 38 -12.80 6.00 6.32
N SER A 39 -11.49 6.16 6.50
CA SER A 39 -10.88 7.38 7.05
C SER A 39 -9.82 8.03 6.15
N VAL A 40 -9.51 7.42 5.01
CA VAL A 40 -8.51 7.92 4.05
C VAL A 40 -9.16 8.10 2.69
N ASP A 41 -9.04 9.30 2.12
CA ASP A 41 -9.58 9.59 0.78
C ASP A 41 -8.62 9.19 -0.35
N LEU A 42 -7.31 9.21 -0.09
CA LEU A 42 -6.30 8.97 -1.11
C LEU A 42 -5.12 8.22 -0.53
N ILE A 43 -4.72 7.14 -1.20
CA ILE A 43 -3.45 6.45 -0.95
C ILE A 43 -2.63 6.54 -2.23
N VAL A 44 -1.38 6.98 -2.10
CA VAL A 44 -0.40 6.98 -3.18
C VAL A 44 0.80 6.17 -2.72
N THR A 45 1.21 5.15 -3.47
CA THR A 45 2.28 4.25 -3.03
C THR A 45 3.03 3.57 -4.17
N SER A 46 4.23 3.11 -3.84
CA SER A 46 5.14 2.33 -4.69
C SER A 46 5.79 1.23 -3.81
N PRO A 47 5.10 0.10 -3.57
CA PRO A 47 5.67 -1.00 -2.78
C PRO A 47 6.89 -1.60 -3.51
N PRO A 48 7.73 -2.42 -2.86
CA PRO A 48 8.72 -3.21 -3.58
C PRO A 48 8.04 -4.09 -4.64
N TYR A 49 8.57 -4.10 -5.86
CA TYR A 49 7.92 -4.76 -7.01
C TYR A 49 8.31 -6.23 -7.17
N ASN A 50 9.15 -6.75 -6.27
CA ASN A 50 9.71 -8.09 -6.37
C ASN A 50 10.47 -8.30 -7.69
N ILE A 51 11.35 -7.36 -8.04
CA ILE A 51 12.12 -7.37 -9.30
C ILE A 51 13.64 -7.43 -9.06
N GLY A 52 14.07 -7.73 -7.84
CA GLY A 52 15.46 -7.94 -7.49
C GLY A 52 16.21 -6.66 -7.11
N VAL A 53 15.52 -5.59 -6.72
CA VAL A 53 16.18 -4.37 -6.25
C VAL A 53 17.01 -4.66 -5.00
N SER A 54 18.28 -4.27 -5.02
CA SER A 54 19.22 -4.47 -3.91
C SER A 54 19.03 -3.40 -2.82
N TYR A 55 17.98 -3.55 -2.02
CA TYR A 55 17.79 -2.73 -0.82
C TYR A 55 18.76 -3.16 0.29
N ARG A 56 19.09 -2.22 1.19
CA ARG A 56 20.00 -2.50 2.32
C ARG A 56 19.45 -3.53 3.31
N SER A 57 18.14 -3.54 3.52
CA SER A 57 17.48 -4.29 4.60
C SER A 57 16.27 -5.11 4.17
N TYR A 58 15.99 -5.17 2.87
CA TYR A 58 14.83 -5.89 2.32
C TYR A 58 15.25 -6.74 1.13
N ARG A 59 14.74 -7.98 1.08
CA ARG A 59 14.98 -8.89 -0.04
C ARG A 59 13.83 -8.78 -1.04
N ASP A 60 14.07 -8.05 -2.13
CA ASP A 60 13.10 -7.86 -3.22
C ASP A 60 13.09 -9.03 -4.22
N ALA A 61 13.07 -10.26 -3.70
CA ALA A 61 13.15 -11.49 -4.49
C ALA A 61 12.44 -12.66 -3.78
N LEU A 62 11.22 -12.39 -3.29
CA LEU A 62 10.32 -13.39 -2.76
C LEU A 62 9.86 -14.35 -3.87
N PRO A 63 9.52 -15.61 -3.53
CA PRO A 63 8.72 -16.45 -4.41
C PRO A 63 7.45 -15.70 -4.86
N GLU A 64 7.07 -15.88 -6.13
CA GLU A 64 5.99 -15.09 -6.74
C GLU A 64 4.68 -15.21 -5.97
N LYS A 65 4.32 -16.43 -5.56
CA LYS A 65 3.13 -16.69 -4.74
C LYS A 65 3.15 -15.89 -3.44
N ASP A 66 4.27 -15.88 -2.73
CA ASP A 66 4.41 -15.19 -1.44
C ASP A 66 4.31 -13.67 -1.64
N TYR A 67 4.87 -13.15 -2.72
CA TYR A 67 4.75 -11.74 -3.10
C TYR A 67 3.30 -11.34 -3.42
N LEU A 68 2.57 -12.15 -4.19
CA LEU A 68 1.18 -11.87 -4.54
C LEU A 68 0.24 -12.03 -3.33
N GLU A 69 0.52 -12.98 -2.43
CA GLU A 69 -0.22 -13.14 -1.18
C GLU A 69 0.03 -11.95 -0.24
N TRP A 70 1.27 -11.51 -0.10
CA TRP A 70 1.59 -10.27 0.62
C TRP A 70 0.92 -9.05 -0.04
N THR A 71 0.86 -9.01 -1.37
CA THR A 71 0.20 -7.95 -2.13
C THR A 71 -1.30 -7.87 -1.85
N ASP A 72 -1.98 -9.02 -1.88
CA ASP A 72 -3.40 -9.13 -1.51
C ASP A 72 -3.65 -8.62 -0.08
N GLN A 73 -2.79 -9.00 0.87
CA GLN A 73 -2.92 -8.60 2.28
C GLN A 73 -2.85 -7.08 2.47
N TRP A 74 -1.85 -6.40 1.89
CA TRP A 74 -1.72 -4.95 2.09
C TRP A 74 -2.77 -4.17 1.31
N ILE A 75 -3.21 -4.65 0.14
CA ILE A 75 -4.30 -4.04 -0.62
C ILE A 75 -5.62 -4.17 0.13
N ALA A 76 -5.90 -5.32 0.75
CA ALA A 76 -7.09 -5.51 1.58
C ALA A 76 -7.09 -4.52 2.76
N ALA A 77 -5.95 -4.36 3.43
CA ALA A 77 -5.80 -3.42 4.54
C ALA A 77 -5.96 -1.96 4.08
N ALA A 78 -5.44 -1.59 2.92
CA ALA A 78 -5.60 -0.28 2.30
C ALA A 78 -7.06 -0.01 1.92
N THR A 79 -7.73 -0.97 1.27
CA THR A 79 -9.15 -0.88 0.88
C THR A 79 -10.05 -0.67 2.09
N ARG A 80 -9.78 -1.35 3.21
CA ARG A 80 -10.56 -1.20 4.45
C ARG A 80 -10.58 0.25 4.97
N ILE A 81 -9.47 0.98 4.82
CA ILE A 81 -9.34 2.34 5.37
C ILE A 81 -9.75 3.41 4.35
N LEU A 82 -9.85 3.07 3.07
CA LEU A 82 -10.34 3.98 2.04
C LEU A 82 -11.81 4.32 2.29
N THR A 83 -12.18 5.58 2.08
CA THR A 83 -13.59 5.98 2.03
C THR A 83 -14.26 5.36 0.81
N PRO A 84 -15.61 5.27 0.74
CA PRO A 84 -16.30 4.74 -0.44
C PRO A 84 -16.02 5.50 -1.74
N ARG A 85 -15.52 6.75 -1.65
CA ARG A 85 -15.10 7.57 -2.79
C ARG A 85 -13.58 7.70 -2.90
N GLY A 86 -12.85 7.04 -2.00
CA GLY A 86 -11.39 7.11 -1.95
C GLY A 86 -10.74 6.30 -3.06
N SER A 87 -9.47 6.57 -3.31
CA SER A 87 -8.71 5.93 -4.41
C SER A 87 -7.32 5.51 -3.98
N LEU A 88 -6.84 4.42 -4.57
CA LEU A 88 -5.46 3.95 -4.48
C LEU A 88 -4.75 4.21 -5.81
N PHE A 89 -3.69 5.00 -5.77
CA PHE A 89 -2.74 5.20 -6.86
C PHE A 89 -1.53 4.33 -6.59
N LEU A 90 -1.41 3.25 -7.36
CA LEU A 90 -0.39 2.23 -7.18
C LEU A 90 0.61 2.30 -8.34
N ASN A 91 1.84 2.68 -8.03
CA ASN A 91 2.96 2.57 -8.95
C ASN A 91 3.50 1.13 -8.92
N VAL A 92 3.68 0.51 -10.08
CA VAL A 92 4.29 -0.82 -10.22
C VAL A 92 5.21 -0.82 -11.42
N GLY A 93 6.45 -1.25 -11.21
CA GLY A 93 7.43 -1.47 -12.26
C GLY A 93 7.45 -2.91 -12.74
N ALA A 94 7.99 -3.10 -13.94
CA ALA A 94 8.29 -4.40 -14.52
C ALA A 94 9.72 -4.40 -15.07
N THR A 95 10.26 -5.59 -15.32
CA THR A 95 11.55 -5.75 -16.02
C THR A 95 11.33 -6.61 -17.27
N PRO A 96 12.25 -6.61 -18.26
CA PRO A 96 12.10 -7.46 -19.44
C PRO A 96 11.98 -8.96 -19.11
N THR A 97 12.58 -9.42 -18.00
CA THR A 97 12.49 -10.80 -17.52
C THR A 97 11.22 -11.07 -16.70
N ARG A 98 10.51 -10.02 -16.25
CA ARG A 98 9.24 -10.10 -15.53
C ARG A 98 8.24 -9.07 -16.10
N PRO A 99 7.79 -9.24 -17.36
CA PRO A 99 6.96 -8.24 -18.03
C PRO A 99 5.51 -8.19 -17.50
N TRP A 100 5.07 -9.23 -16.80
CA TRP A 100 3.69 -9.38 -16.32
C TRP A 100 3.44 -8.84 -14.92
N THR A 101 4.48 -8.46 -14.17
CA THR A 101 4.39 -8.08 -12.76
C THR A 101 3.31 -7.04 -12.47
N ALA A 102 3.18 -6.00 -13.32
CA ALA A 102 2.15 -4.99 -13.14
C ALA A 102 0.73 -5.55 -13.30
N LEU A 103 0.53 -6.48 -14.25
CA LEU A 103 -0.75 -7.14 -14.45
C LEU A 103 -1.07 -8.11 -13.31
N ASP A 104 -0.09 -8.88 -12.82
CA ASP A 104 -0.28 -9.82 -11.72
C ASP A 104 -0.67 -9.08 -10.42
N VAL A 105 0.00 -7.96 -10.14
CA VAL A 105 -0.38 -7.06 -9.04
C VAL A 105 -1.78 -6.49 -9.24
N ALA A 106 -2.14 -6.08 -10.46
CA ALA A 106 -3.49 -5.60 -10.76
C ALA A 106 -4.55 -6.70 -10.55
N GLN A 107 -4.24 -7.96 -10.84
CA GLN A 107 -5.14 -9.09 -10.58
C GLN A 107 -5.32 -9.38 -9.09
N ALA A 108 -4.25 -9.28 -8.30
CA ALA A 108 -4.36 -9.31 -6.84
C ALA A 108 -5.24 -8.17 -6.33
N ALA A 109 -5.07 -6.95 -6.87
CA ALA A 109 -5.85 -5.78 -6.51
C ALA A 109 -7.34 -5.89 -6.87
N ARG A 110 -7.65 -6.56 -8.00
CA ARG A 110 -9.01 -6.68 -8.58
C ARG A 110 -10.04 -7.25 -7.61
N ARG A 111 -9.61 -8.04 -6.63
CA ARG A 111 -10.47 -8.64 -5.61
C ARG A 111 -11.04 -7.61 -4.63
N HIS A 112 -10.36 -6.47 -4.49
CA HIS A 112 -10.66 -5.44 -3.48
C HIS A 112 -11.06 -4.11 -4.11
N LEU A 113 -10.56 -3.80 -5.30
CA LEU A 113 -10.69 -2.49 -5.95
C LEU A 113 -11.14 -2.62 -7.41
N LYS A 114 -11.81 -1.57 -7.90
CA LYS A 114 -12.16 -1.43 -9.32
C LYS A 114 -11.08 -0.60 -10.02
N LEU A 115 -10.46 -1.17 -11.05
CA LEU A 115 -9.53 -0.43 -11.91
C LEU A 115 -10.27 0.71 -12.62
N GLN A 116 -9.77 1.93 -12.48
CA GLN A 116 -10.32 3.11 -13.14
C GLN A 116 -9.45 3.59 -14.29
N ASN A 117 -8.12 3.59 -14.10
CA ASN A 117 -7.15 4.11 -15.06
C ASN A 117 -5.90 3.25 -15.08
N ILE A 118 -5.21 3.24 -16.23
CA ILE A 118 -3.82 2.82 -16.38
C ILE A 118 -3.07 4.05 -16.91
N ILE A 119 -2.00 4.45 -16.23
CA ILE A 119 -1.23 5.66 -16.54
C ILE A 119 0.18 5.22 -16.95
N HIS A 120 0.67 5.72 -18.09
CA HIS A 120 1.98 5.41 -18.68
C HIS A 120 2.89 6.63 -18.66
#